data_AF-Q4QAX0-F1
#
_entry.id   AF-Q4QAX0-F1
#
_cell.length_a   1.000
_cell.length_b   1.000
_cell.length_c   1.000
_cell.angle_alpha   90.00
_cell.angle_beta   90.00
_cell.angle_gamma   90.00
#
_symmetry.space_group_name_H-M   'P 1'
#
loop_
_entity.id
_entity.type
_entity.pdbx_description
1 polymer ?
#
loop_
_entity_poly.entity_id
_entity_poly.type
_entity_poly.pdbx_seq_one_letter_code
_entity_poly.pdbx_strand_id
1 'polypeptide(L)'
;MSGECVYDLVSASDSLGAGGNVVNVKPAATAKKSRRAPPPTASTFGIHGTSAVVANAGGEYTDASVHPSRKPIGTFGREVGSTVTPENFLRKNEGPLTASRGAPTVDNSAFKKSEYHREKTKPDVPLRNERPVMGLRTEKNFVVANAVENTMAVPTKVTPAPQPRATDREDFGKVPQYITEIKEDMTARKQMLEDHKGAERAAQERWSELSASELAQLLDGLQRRWDALNKDYQTKGFNKLETPSQRAHQELVEKQLVAVEFAIQKLSRQHVFVFDDQK
;
A
#
# COMPACT_ATOMS: atom_id res chain seq x y z
N MET A 1 15.65 -17.69 -41.91
CA MET A 1 15.68 -16.25 -41.60
C MET A 1 16.68 -16.05 -40.47
N SER A 2 17.97 -16.03 -40.82
CA SER A 2 19.09 -15.77 -39.91
C SER A 2 19.13 -14.27 -39.61
N GLY A 3 18.84 -13.90 -38.37
CA GLY A 3 18.80 -12.51 -37.93
C GLY A 3 20.18 -11.98 -37.60
N GLU A 4 20.99 -11.67 -38.61
CA GLU A 4 22.25 -10.97 -38.44
C GLU A 4 22.03 -9.48 -38.77
N CYS A 5 22.09 -8.63 -37.74
CA CYS A 5 21.96 -7.18 -37.85
C CYS A 5 23.34 -6.56 -38.08
N VAL A 6 23.51 -5.88 -39.22
CA VAL A 6 24.78 -5.25 -39.64
C VAL A 6 25.30 -4.18 -38.65
N TYR A 7 24.42 -3.64 -37.82
CA TYR A 7 24.79 -2.63 -36.82
C TYR A 7 25.53 -3.18 -35.59
N ASP A 8 25.55 -4.51 -35.39
CA ASP A 8 26.32 -5.15 -34.30
C ASP A 8 27.82 -5.29 -34.65
N LEU A 9 28.23 -4.97 -35.88
CA LEU A 9 29.62 -5.06 -36.35
C LEU A 9 30.44 -3.79 -36.09
N VAL A 10 29.84 -2.72 -35.57
CA VAL A 10 30.55 -1.47 -35.28
C VAL A 10 30.56 -1.22 -33.78
N SER A 11 31.64 -1.68 -33.12
CA SER A 11 31.92 -1.32 -31.73
C SER A 11 32.23 0.17 -31.64
N ALA A 12 31.55 0.89 -30.74
CA ALA A 12 31.77 2.32 -30.52
C ALA A 12 33.26 2.58 -30.23
N SER A 13 33.91 3.33 -31.11
CA SER A 13 35.30 3.70 -31.00
C SER A 13 35.48 4.82 -29.98
N ASP A 14 35.67 4.47 -28.71
CA ASP A 14 36.28 5.38 -27.74
C ASP A 14 37.80 5.36 -27.97
N SER A 15 38.30 6.43 -28.59
CA SER A 15 39.73 6.64 -28.78
C SER A 15 40.21 7.83 -27.95
N LEU A 16 41.34 7.58 -27.27
CA LEU A 16 42.22 8.48 -26.50
C LEU A 16 41.73 8.77 -25.07
N GLY A 17 42.34 8.27 -23.99
CA GLY A 17 43.63 7.63 -23.79
C GLY A 17 44.26 8.14 -22.49
N ALA A 18 44.18 7.38 -21.41
CA ALA A 18 45.10 7.42 -20.27
C ALA A 18 44.78 6.24 -19.35
N GLY A 19 45.76 5.38 -19.10
CA GLY A 19 45.61 4.21 -18.26
C GLY A 19 45.16 4.59 -16.84
N GLY A 20 43.97 4.15 -16.49
CA GLY A 20 43.43 4.21 -15.14
C GLY A 20 42.47 3.04 -15.00
N ASN A 21 42.92 1.99 -14.33
CA ASN A 21 42.08 0.89 -13.92
C ASN A 21 41.02 1.48 -12.96
N VAL A 22 39.84 1.85 -13.46
CA VAL A 22 38.72 2.26 -12.61
C VAL A 22 38.16 1.00 -11.97
N VAL A 23 38.88 0.53 -10.95
CA VAL A 23 38.34 -0.39 -9.96
C VAL A 23 37.11 0.30 -9.41
N ASN A 24 35.93 -0.22 -9.76
CA ASN A 24 34.69 0.19 -9.11
C ASN A 24 34.78 -0.28 -7.65
N VAL A 25 35.35 0.57 -6.80
CA VAL A 25 35.45 0.32 -5.36
C VAL A 25 34.04 0.37 -4.83
N LYS A 26 33.44 -0.81 -4.61
CA LYS A 26 32.25 -0.95 -3.77
C LYS A 26 32.50 -0.14 -2.49
N PRO A 27 31.64 0.83 -2.13
CA PRO A 27 31.84 1.59 -0.91
C PRO A 27 31.91 0.60 0.24
N ALA A 28 32.97 0.69 1.05
CA ALA A 28 33.12 -0.13 2.24
C ALA A 28 31.85 0.04 3.09
N ALA A 29 31.13 -1.06 3.32
CA ALA A 29 29.96 -1.06 4.17
C ALA A 29 30.36 -0.40 5.50
N THR A 30 29.67 0.69 5.87
CA THR A 30 29.88 1.36 7.16
C THR A 30 29.91 0.31 8.25
N ALA A 31 31.06 0.17 8.92
CA ALA A 31 31.23 -0.79 9.99
C ALA A 31 30.08 -0.58 11.01
N LYS A 32 29.16 -1.54 11.06
CA LYS A 32 28.06 -1.52 12.04
C LYS A 32 28.69 -1.31 13.40
N LYS A 33 28.24 -0.28 14.13
CA LYS A 33 28.65 0.04 15.50
C LYS A 33 28.81 -1.28 16.26
N SER A 34 30.05 -1.60 16.65
CA SER A 34 30.44 -2.59 17.66
C SER A 34 29.44 -3.75 17.86
N ARG A 35 29.76 -4.96 17.37
CA ARG A 35 29.13 -6.25 17.77
C ARG A 35 29.43 -6.60 19.24
N ARG A 36 29.28 -5.66 20.16
CA ARG A 36 29.22 -5.97 21.59
C ARG A 36 27.82 -6.49 21.84
N ALA A 37 27.77 -7.64 22.49
CA ALA A 37 26.54 -8.19 23.06
C ALA A 37 25.72 -7.06 23.72
N PRO A 38 24.47 -6.81 23.29
CA PRO A 38 23.64 -5.85 23.99
C PRO A 38 23.40 -6.33 25.42
N PRO A 39 23.29 -5.43 26.40
CA PRO A 39 23.04 -5.82 27.78
C PRO A 39 21.73 -6.63 27.86
N PRO A 40 21.64 -7.61 28.77
CA PRO A 40 20.50 -8.50 28.80
C PRO A 40 19.21 -7.71 29.07
N THR A 41 18.31 -7.72 28.10
CA THR A 41 17.00 -7.06 28.19
C THR A 41 15.93 -8.13 28.40
N ALA A 42 15.26 -8.06 29.55
CA ALA A 42 14.08 -8.87 29.84
C ALA A 42 12.83 -8.07 29.42
N SER A 43 12.19 -8.47 28.32
CA SER A 43 10.86 -7.96 27.94
C SER A 43 9.78 -8.86 28.50
N THR A 44 8.79 -8.29 29.18
CA THR A 44 7.60 -9.00 29.71
C THR A 44 6.46 -9.12 28.70
N PHE A 45 6.57 -8.45 27.53
CA PHE A 45 5.56 -8.49 26.48
C PHE A 45 6.05 -9.40 25.34
N GLY A 46 5.70 -10.67 25.41
CA GLY A 46 6.06 -11.70 24.43
C GLY A 46 5.24 -12.99 24.57
N ILE A 47 4.01 -12.87 25.07
CA ILE A 47 3.10 -13.98 25.29
C ILE A 47 2.04 -13.94 24.18
N HIS A 48 2.23 -14.80 23.17
CA HIS A 48 1.32 -15.17 22.08
C HIS A 48 0.81 -14.05 21.14
N GLY A 49 1.18 -14.15 19.85
CA GLY A 49 0.40 -13.57 18.74
C GLY A 49 0.97 -12.34 18.02
N THR A 50 2.16 -11.85 18.34
CA THR A 50 2.80 -10.74 17.58
C THR A 50 4.19 -11.13 17.07
N SER A 51 4.48 -10.74 15.82
CA SER A 51 5.69 -11.11 15.10
C SER A 51 6.90 -10.32 15.60
N ALA A 52 7.91 -11.06 16.07
CA ALA A 52 9.23 -10.64 16.57
C ALA A 52 9.30 -10.17 18.05
N VAL A 53 9.86 -11.03 18.90
CA VAL A 53 10.23 -10.72 20.29
C VAL A 53 11.74 -10.49 20.36
N VAL A 54 12.15 -9.28 20.75
CA VAL A 54 13.57 -8.96 21.00
C VAL A 54 13.82 -9.09 22.50
N ALA A 55 14.02 -10.32 22.97
CA ALA A 55 14.40 -10.60 24.35
C ALA A 55 15.76 -11.31 24.37
N ASN A 56 16.76 -10.65 24.94
CA ASN A 56 18.10 -11.19 25.06
C ASN A 56 18.40 -11.51 26.53
N ALA A 57 17.75 -12.55 27.06
CA ALA A 57 17.95 -12.95 28.45
C ALA A 57 19.38 -13.46 28.75
N GLY A 58 20.13 -13.88 27.72
CA GLY A 58 21.46 -14.49 27.83
C GLY A 58 22.64 -13.58 27.45
N GLY A 59 22.40 -12.33 27.03
CA GLY A 59 23.45 -11.46 26.49
C GLY A 59 23.96 -11.87 25.09
N GLU A 60 23.25 -12.73 24.37
CA GLU A 60 23.58 -13.17 23.01
C GLU A 60 22.93 -12.30 21.91
N TYR A 61 23.53 -12.25 20.73
CA TYR A 61 22.95 -11.52 19.61
C TYR A 61 21.86 -12.39 18.97
N THR A 62 20.60 -12.17 19.34
CA THR A 62 19.45 -12.84 18.72
C THR A 62 18.91 -12.01 17.57
N ASP A 63 18.84 -12.61 16.38
CA ASP A 63 18.08 -12.04 15.27
C ASP A 63 16.58 -12.13 15.60
N ALA A 64 15.80 -11.14 15.14
CA ALA A 64 14.36 -11.08 15.34
C ALA A 64 13.69 -12.33 14.74
N SER A 65 13.41 -13.33 15.58
CA SER A 65 12.81 -14.61 15.20
C SER A 65 11.39 -14.73 15.78
N VAL A 66 10.50 -15.35 15.01
CA VAL A 66 9.10 -15.61 15.39
C VAL A 66 9.00 -16.76 16.42
N HIS A 67 10.07 -17.51 16.63
CA HIS A 67 10.13 -18.60 17.62
C HIS A 67 11.00 -18.22 18.82
N PRO A 68 10.59 -18.56 20.06
CA PRO A 68 11.34 -18.22 21.26
C PRO A 68 12.74 -18.86 21.21
N SER A 69 13.78 -18.02 21.29
CA SER A 69 15.17 -18.45 21.41
C SER A 69 15.31 -19.33 22.65
N ARG A 70 15.61 -20.62 22.44
CA ARG A 70 15.83 -21.59 23.52
C ARG A 70 17.01 -21.12 24.38
N LYS A 71 16.81 -21.02 25.70
CA LYS A 71 17.91 -20.80 26.65
C LYS A 71 18.92 -21.93 26.49
N PRO A 72 20.22 -21.66 26.28
CA PRO A 72 21.19 -22.71 25.98
C PRO A 72 21.40 -23.74 27.12
N ILE A 73 21.07 -23.42 28.37
CA ILE A 73 21.33 -24.28 29.55
C ILE A 73 20.09 -24.41 30.47
N GLY A 74 18.89 -24.32 29.90
CA GLY A 74 17.64 -24.27 30.70
C GLY A 74 17.10 -25.62 31.18
N THR A 75 17.31 -26.71 30.43
CA THR A 75 16.62 -27.99 30.66
C THR A 75 17.51 -29.09 31.22
N PHE A 76 18.74 -29.22 30.74
CA PHE A 76 19.75 -30.12 31.30
C PHE A 76 21.01 -29.28 31.55
N GLY A 77 21.62 -29.44 32.72
CA GLY A 77 22.80 -28.66 33.13
C GLY A 77 24.01 -28.89 32.21
N ARG A 78 25.13 -28.22 32.52
CA ARG A 78 26.38 -28.45 31.78
C ARG A 78 26.84 -29.89 31.97
N GLU A 79 27.36 -30.50 30.91
CA GLU A 79 28.10 -31.76 31.03
C GLU A 79 29.29 -31.59 31.98
N VAL A 80 29.52 -32.58 32.84
CA VAL A 80 30.66 -32.57 33.77
C VAL A 80 31.95 -32.66 32.97
N GLY A 81 32.73 -31.58 32.94
CA GLY A 81 34.02 -31.55 32.27
C GLY A 81 35.01 -32.51 32.93
N SER A 82 35.89 -33.12 32.12
CA SER A 82 36.96 -34.05 32.57
C SER A 82 37.89 -33.50 33.67
N THR A 83 37.85 -32.18 33.93
CA THR A 83 38.60 -31.47 34.97
C THR A 83 38.08 -31.71 36.39
N VAL A 84 36.82 -32.16 36.56
CA VAL A 84 36.22 -32.38 37.88
C VAL A 84 36.54 -33.80 38.34
N THR A 85 37.73 -34.00 38.92
CA THR A 85 38.12 -35.24 39.58
C THR A 85 37.83 -35.16 41.09
N PRO A 86 37.28 -36.22 41.73
CA PRO A 86 36.93 -36.20 43.15
C PRO A 86 38.15 -36.07 44.08
N GLU A 87 39.35 -36.27 43.56
CA GLU A 87 40.62 -36.10 44.28
C GLU A 87 40.98 -34.62 44.51
N ASN A 88 40.53 -33.73 43.62
CA ASN A 88 40.77 -32.29 43.70
C ASN A 88 39.54 -31.57 44.26
N PHE A 89 39.42 -31.55 45.59
CA PHE A 89 38.36 -30.83 46.29
C PHE A 89 38.82 -29.44 46.77
N LEU A 90 37.90 -28.49 46.82
CA LEU A 90 38.14 -27.14 47.36
C LEU A 90 38.56 -27.20 48.83
N ARG A 91 39.76 -26.69 49.16
CA ARG A 91 40.20 -26.55 50.54
C ARG A 91 39.70 -25.23 51.16
N LYS A 92 39.77 -25.14 52.49
CA LYS A 92 39.39 -23.92 53.23
C LYS A 92 40.19 -22.72 52.69
N ASN A 93 39.50 -21.65 52.28
CA ASN A 93 40.04 -20.41 51.71
C ASN A 93 40.59 -20.47 50.28
N GLU A 94 40.27 -21.50 49.50
CA GLU A 94 40.77 -21.64 48.11
C GLU A 94 39.79 -21.13 47.04
N GLY A 95 38.58 -20.70 47.43
CA GLY A 95 37.58 -20.11 46.53
C GLY A 95 37.78 -18.62 46.25
N PRO A 96 37.29 -18.10 45.10
CA PRO A 96 37.23 -16.67 44.84
C PRO A 96 36.36 -15.96 45.91
N LEU A 97 36.84 -14.82 46.42
CA LEU A 97 36.22 -14.02 47.51
C LEU A 97 36.23 -14.66 48.91
N THR A 98 37.26 -15.42 49.27
CA THR A 98 37.45 -15.86 50.67
C THR A 98 38.11 -14.76 51.53
N ALA A 99 37.55 -14.53 52.72
CA ALA A 99 37.85 -13.38 53.59
C ALA A 99 39.31 -13.26 54.08
N SER A 100 40.14 -14.31 53.91
CA SER A 100 41.56 -14.30 54.32
C SER A 100 42.51 -13.73 53.27
N ARG A 101 42.03 -13.40 52.06
CA ARG A 101 42.82 -12.71 51.01
C ARG A 101 42.40 -11.25 50.79
N GLY A 102 42.14 -10.54 51.89
CA GLY A 102 42.01 -9.09 51.90
C GLY A 102 40.70 -8.59 51.31
N ALA A 103 39.66 -8.47 52.14
CA ALA A 103 38.68 -7.42 51.89
C ALA A 103 39.45 -6.08 51.85
N PRO A 104 39.26 -5.21 50.84
CA PRO A 104 39.93 -3.92 50.83
C PRO A 104 39.49 -3.18 52.09
N THR A 105 40.43 -2.88 52.97
CA THR A 105 40.21 -2.01 54.12
C THR A 105 39.63 -0.71 53.58
N VAL A 106 38.36 -0.45 53.91
CA VAL A 106 37.69 0.79 53.54
C VAL A 106 38.41 1.92 54.27
N ASP A 107 39.09 2.79 53.53
CA ASP A 107 39.69 4.01 54.10
C ASP A 107 38.57 4.86 54.72
N ASN A 108 38.54 4.92 56.05
CA ASN A 108 37.49 5.59 56.83
C ASN A 108 37.55 7.14 56.76
N SER A 109 38.37 7.73 55.90
CA SER A 109 38.62 9.19 55.91
C SER A 109 37.90 9.99 54.82
N ALA A 110 37.21 9.40 53.85
CA ALA A 110 36.27 10.15 53.00
C ALA A 110 35.32 9.23 52.23
N PHE A 111 34.04 9.20 52.63
CA PHE A 111 32.99 8.61 51.81
C PHE A 111 32.84 9.42 50.52
N LYS A 112 33.38 8.91 49.40
CA LYS A 112 33.19 9.51 48.07
C LYS A 112 31.72 9.31 47.65
N LYS A 113 30.85 10.27 47.98
CA LYS A 113 29.50 10.33 47.40
C LYS A 113 29.64 10.50 45.88
N SER A 114 28.85 9.75 45.11
CA SER A 114 28.83 9.83 43.66
C SER A 114 28.62 11.25 43.15
N GLU A 115 29.21 11.57 42.01
CA GLU A 115 29.10 12.86 41.30
C GLU A 115 27.65 13.07 40.81
N TYR A 116 26.75 13.43 41.71
CA TYR A 116 25.44 13.94 41.32
C TYR A 116 25.52 15.46 41.07
N HIS A 117 24.94 15.87 39.95
CA HIS A 117 24.78 17.24 39.47
C HIS A 117 24.28 18.19 40.57
N ARG A 118 25.14 19.11 41.03
CA ARG A 118 24.86 20.06 42.13
C ARG A 118 24.42 21.45 41.66
N GLU A 119 23.96 21.59 40.42
CA GLU A 119 23.45 22.88 39.96
C GLU A 119 22.13 23.22 40.66
N LYS A 120 22.08 24.37 41.32
CA LYS A 120 20.87 24.85 41.99
C LYS A 120 19.89 25.38 40.93
N THR A 121 18.73 24.75 40.80
CA THR A 121 17.66 25.20 39.90
C THR A 121 16.90 26.42 40.41
N LYS A 122 16.99 26.73 41.71
CA LYS A 122 16.28 27.84 42.37
C LYS A 122 17.27 28.82 43.01
N PRO A 123 16.98 30.14 42.99
CA PRO A 123 17.80 31.12 43.70
C PRO A 123 17.73 30.89 45.21
N ASP A 124 18.77 31.33 45.91
CA ASP A 124 18.82 31.25 47.37
C ASP A 124 17.77 32.19 48.00
N VAL A 125 17.30 31.81 49.19
CA VAL A 125 16.28 32.58 49.92
C VAL A 125 16.88 33.91 50.38
N PRO A 126 16.16 35.05 50.26
CA PRO A 126 16.64 36.35 50.73
C PRO A 126 17.11 36.31 52.18
N LEU A 127 18.18 37.04 52.48
CA LEU A 127 18.78 37.07 53.81
C LEU A 127 17.92 37.92 54.76
N ARG A 128 17.96 37.62 56.07
CA ARG A 128 17.22 38.37 57.10
C ARG A 128 17.55 39.88 57.13
N ASN A 129 18.74 40.27 56.67
CA ASN A 129 19.18 41.67 56.63
C ASN A 129 18.97 42.31 55.25
N GLU A 130 18.53 41.55 54.26
CA GLU A 130 18.23 42.04 52.91
C GLU A 130 16.84 42.68 52.91
N ARG A 131 16.80 44.01 52.75
CA ARG A 131 15.54 44.74 52.68
C ARG A 131 15.04 44.70 51.23
N PRO A 132 13.76 44.35 50.99
CA PRO A 132 13.20 44.46 49.64
C PRO A 132 13.29 45.91 49.16
N VAL A 133 13.18 46.12 47.85
CA VAL A 133 13.15 47.47 47.27
C VAL A 133 11.90 48.19 47.78
N MET A 134 12.05 48.95 48.86
CA MET A 134 10.97 49.68 49.51
C MET A 134 10.77 51.02 48.80
N GLY A 135 9.52 51.42 48.58
CA GLY A 135 9.20 52.75 48.07
C GLY A 135 9.15 52.87 46.55
N LEU A 136 8.85 51.79 45.81
CA LEU A 136 8.32 51.91 44.44
C LEU A 136 7.00 52.70 44.50
N ARG A 137 7.09 54.03 44.42
CA ARG A 137 5.96 54.93 44.29
C ARG A 137 5.83 55.22 42.80
N THR A 138 4.68 54.90 42.23
CA THR A 138 4.38 55.33 40.86
C THR A 138 4.03 56.80 40.88
N GLU A 139 4.60 57.58 39.97
CA GLU A 139 4.20 59.00 39.74
C GLU A 139 2.85 59.11 39.00
N LYS A 140 2.13 57.98 38.85
CA LYS A 140 0.86 57.92 38.13
C LYS A 140 -0.22 58.62 38.94
N ASN A 141 -0.77 59.69 38.38
CA ASN A 141 -1.97 60.32 38.93
C ASN A 141 -3.20 59.47 38.57
N PHE A 142 -3.69 58.70 39.54
CA PHE A 142 -4.85 57.82 39.37
C PHE A 142 -6.15 58.58 39.07
N VAL A 143 -6.28 59.84 39.50
CA VAL A 143 -7.48 60.65 39.22
C VAL A 143 -7.57 60.99 37.73
N VAL A 144 -6.47 61.46 37.15
CA VAL A 144 -6.39 61.78 35.73
C VAL A 144 -6.45 60.52 34.88
N ALA A 145 -5.76 59.45 35.28
CA ALA A 145 -5.77 58.19 34.55
C ALA A 145 -7.16 57.56 34.50
N ASN A 146 -7.89 57.51 35.63
CA ASN A 146 -9.24 56.96 35.67
C ASN A 146 -10.23 57.83 34.87
N ALA A 147 -10.05 59.16 34.90
CA ALA A 147 -10.86 60.07 34.10
C ALA A 147 -10.67 59.81 32.60
N VAL A 148 -9.41 59.73 32.13
CA VAL A 148 -9.09 59.42 30.73
C VAL A 148 -9.63 58.04 30.36
N GLU A 149 -9.38 57.02 31.19
CA GLU A 149 -9.87 55.65 30.97
C GLU A 149 -11.39 55.61 30.82
N ASN A 150 -12.14 56.31 31.67
CA ASN A 150 -13.59 56.36 31.59
C ASN A 150 -14.09 57.16 30.38
N THR A 151 -13.40 58.24 29.98
CA THR A 151 -13.75 59.00 28.77
C THR A 151 -13.50 58.22 27.48
N MET A 152 -12.47 57.37 27.47
CA MET A 152 -12.10 56.54 26.32
C MET A 152 -12.81 55.18 26.32
N ALA A 153 -13.53 54.85 27.39
CA ALA A 153 -14.23 53.57 27.51
C ALA A 153 -15.38 53.51 26.48
N VAL A 154 -15.26 52.58 25.53
CA VAL A 154 -16.36 52.27 24.61
C VAL A 154 -17.41 51.46 25.38
N PRO A 155 -18.70 51.85 25.34
CA PRO A 155 -19.76 51.12 26.02
C PRO A 155 -19.84 49.68 25.49
N THR A 156 -19.69 48.70 26.38
CA THR A 156 -19.48 47.30 25.99
C THR A 156 -20.74 46.57 25.57
N LYS A 157 -21.95 47.04 25.96
CA LYS A 157 -23.24 46.41 25.62
C LYS A 157 -24.38 47.43 25.60
N VAL A 158 -25.07 47.57 24.47
CA VAL A 158 -26.38 48.21 24.42
C VAL A 158 -27.41 47.18 24.89
N THR A 159 -28.03 47.42 26.05
CA THR A 159 -29.04 46.51 26.63
C THR A 159 -30.40 47.22 26.56
N PRO A 160 -31.47 46.59 26.03
CA PRO A 160 -31.56 45.21 25.54
C PRO A 160 -30.98 45.04 24.12
N ALA A 161 -30.41 43.85 23.86
CA ALA A 161 -29.92 43.52 22.54
C ALA A 161 -31.08 43.50 21.52
N PRO A 162 -30.92 44.10 20.33
CA PRO A 162 -31.92 43.99 19.27
C PRO A 162 -32.06 42.51 18.87
N GLN A 163 -33.31 42.03 18.84
CA GLN A 163 -33.61 40.66 18.40
C GLN A 163 -33.39 40.57 16.89
N PRO A 164 -32.55 39.63 16.39
CA PRO A 164 -32.31 39.50 14.96
C PRO A 164 -33.59 39.05 14.26
N ARG A 165 -34.00 39.74 13.18
CA ARG A 165 -35.14 39.28 12.37
C ARG A 165 -34.66 38.22 11.39
N ALA A 166 -35.49 37.21 11.15
CA ALA A 166 -35.17 36.15 10.20
C ALA A 166 -34.96 36.65 8.75
N THR A 167 -35.58 37.80 8.42
CA THR A 167 -35.48 38.48 7.12
C THR A 167 -34.14 39.19 6.92
N ASP A 168 -33.42 39.50 8.01
CA ASP A 168 -32.18 40.30 7.95
C ASP A 168 -30.96 39.44 7.53
N ARG A 169 -31.19 38.16 7.21
CA ARG A 169 -30.15 37.27 6.70
C ARG A 169 -29.79 37.64 5.25
N GLU A 170 -28.50 37.74 4.95
CA GLU A 170 -27.99 38.04 3.61
C GLU A 170 -28.40 37.02 2.54
N ASP A 171 -28.68 35.79 2.99
CA ASP A 171 -29.06 34.66 2.14
C ASP A 171 -30.57 34.37 2.17
N PHE A 172 -31.36 35.28 2.74
CA PHE A 172 -32.82 35.13 2.72
C PHE A 172 -33.33 35.08 1.28
N GLY A 173 -34.03 34.00 0.93
CA GLY A 173 -34.56 33.76 -0.42
C GLY A 173 -33.55 33.19 -1.43
N LYS A 174 -32.27 33.01 -1.07
CA LYS A 174 -31.29 32.32 -1.92
C LYS A 174 -31.31 30.82 -1.66
N VAL A 175 -31.05 30.03 -2.70
CA VAL A 175 -30.84 28.58 -2.55
C VAL A 175 -29.44 28.35 -1.96
N PRO A 176 -29.32 27.62 -0.84
CA PRO A 176 -28.01 27.30 -0.27
C PRO A 176 -27.14 26.46 -1.21
N GLN A 177 -25.83 26.73 -1.20
CA GLN A 177 -24.83 26.06 -2.04
C GLN A 177 -24.81 24.53 -1.87
N TYR A 178 -25.02 24.01 -0.65
CA TYR A 178 -25.01 22.56 -0.44
C TYR A 178 -26.12 21.83 -1.22
N ILE A 179 -27.22 22.50 -1.56
CA ILE A 179 -28.31 21.89 -2.33
C ILE A 179 -27.89 21.68 -3.80
N THR A 180 -27.10 22.59 -4.38
CA THR A 180 -26.59 22.41 -5.74
C THR A 180 -25.58 21.27 -5.80
N GLU A 181 -24.68 21.18 -4.82
CA GLU A 181 -23.70 20.07 -4.70
C GLU A 181 -24.42 18.71 -4.59
N ILE A 182 -25.45 18.61 -3.74
CA ILE A 182 -26.23 17.37 -3.61
C ILE A 182 -26.95 17.00 -4.91
N LYS A 183 -27.45 17.97 -5.67
CA LYS A 183 -28.11 17.69 -6.96
C LYS A 183 -27.11 17.14 -7.98
N GLU A 184 -25.94 17.75 -8.07
CA GLU A 184 -24.85 17.28 -8.94
C GLU A 184 -24.44 15.85 -8.59
N ASP A 185 -24.22 15.58 -7.29
CA ASP A 185 -23.97 14.23 -6.75
C ASP A 185 -25.05 13.22 -7.15
N MET A 186 -26.32 13.58 -7.00
CA MET A 186 -27.43 12.71 -7.39
C MET A 186 -27.46 12.46 -8.90
N THR A 187 -27.16 13.46 -9.72
CA THR A 187 -27.11 13.28 -11.17
C THR A 187 -25.95 12.38 -11.59
N ALA A 188 -24.76 12.56 -11.02
CA ALA A 188 -23.60 11.72 -11.30
C ALA A 188 -23.85 10.26 -10.90
N ARG A 189 -24.43 10.03 -9.71
CA ARG A 189 -24.79 8.67 -9.25
C ARG A 189 -25.84 8.01 -10.14
N LYS A 190 -26.82 8.76 -10.63
CA LYS A 190 -27.84 8.23 -11.56
C LYS A 190 -27.21 7.82 -12.88
N GLN A 191 -26.32 8.63 -13.44
CA GLN A 191 -25.59 8.31 -14.67
C GLN A 191 -24.77 7.02 -14.51
N MET A 192 -23.99 6.92 -13.43
CA MET A 192 -23.22 5.68 -13.15
C MET A 192 -24.11 4.44 -13.04
N LEU A 193 -25.30 4.56 -12.44
CA LEU A 193 -26.24 3.45 -12.34
C LEU A 193 -26.84 3.07 -13.70
N GLU A 194 -27.12 4.06 -14.56
CA GLU A 194 -27.61 3.82 -15.92
C GLU A 194 -26.54 3.16 -16.78
N ASP A 195 -25.29 3.61 -16.70
CA ASP A 195 -24.14 3.02 -17.39
C ASP A 195 -23.92 1.57 -16.95
N HIS A 196 -23.96 1.31 -15.64
CA HIS A 196 -23.82 -0.05 -15.09
C HIS A 196 -24.96 -0.96 -15.58
N LYS A 197 -26.21 -0.49 -15.51
CA LYS A 197 -27.36 -1.24 -16.02
C LYS A 197 -27.28 -1.48 -17.53
N GLY A 198 -26.77 -0.52 -18.29
CA GLY A 198 -26.52 -0.65 -19.72
C GLY A 198 -25.47 -1.72 -20.02
N ALA A 199 -24.35 -1.71 -19.29
CA ALA A 199 -23.30 -2.71 -19.40
C ALA A 199 -23.79 -4.10 -18.98
N GLU A 200 -24.57 -4.22 -17.90
CA GLU A 200 -25.18 -5.49 -17.49
C GLU A 200 -26.14 -6.03 -18.53
N ARG A 201 -26.99 -5.18 -19.14
CA ARG A 201 -27.87 -5.61 -20.24
C ARG A 201 -27.06 -6.06 -21.44
N ALA A 202 -26.06 -5.30 -21.86
CA ALA A 202 -25.18 -5.66 -22.97
C ALA A 202 -24.40 -6.95 -22.69
N ALA A 203 -24.05 -7.23 -21.42
CA ALA A 203 -23.40 -8.48 -21.02
C ALA A 203 -24.38 -9.67 -20.96
N GLN A 204 -25.64 -9.43 -20.57
CA GLN A 204 -26.71 -10.44 -20.55
C GLN A 204 -27.25 -10.72 -21.95
N GLU A 205 -27.15 -9.76 -22.87
CA GLU A 205 -27.50 -9.93 -24.27
C GLU A 205 -26.54 -10.93 -24.93
N ARG A 206 -27.04 -12.16 -25.11
CA ARG A 206 -26.35 -13.26 -25.81
C ARG A 206 -26.40 -13.16 -27.33
N TRP A 207 -26.93 -12.06 -27.83
CA TRP A 207 -27.12 -11.81 -29.26
C TRP A 207 -26.06 -10.83 -29.71
N SER A 208 -25.16 -11.26 -30.59
CA SER A 208 -24.18 -10.40 -31.23
C SER A 208 -24.68 -10.01 -32.62
N GLU A 209 -24.56 -8.72 -32.96
CA GLU A 209 -24.82 -8.26 -34.33
C GLU A 209 -23.62 -8.65 -35.19
N LEU A 210 -23.89 -9.33 -36.31
CA LEU A 210 -22.85 -9.74 -37.24
C LEU A 210 -22.34 -8.50 -38.00
N SER A 211 -21.02 -8.32 -38.08
CA SER A 211 -20.48 -7.15 -38.77
C SER A 211 -20.82 -7.17 -40.26
N ALA A 212 -21.00 -5.99 -40.86
CA ALA A 212 -21.30 -5.88 -42.30
C ALA A 212 -20.24 -6.57 -43.18
N SER A 213 -18.99 -6.60 -42.72
CA SER A 213 -17.88 -7.26 -43.43
C SER A 213 -17.98 -8.79 -43.41
N GLU A 214 -18.34 -9.39 -42.26
CA GLU A 214 -18.55 -10.83 -42.13
C GLU A 214 -19.80 -11.27 -42.88
N LEU A 215 -20.85 -10.42 -42.85
CA LEU A 215 -22.09 -10.67 -43.58
C LEU A 215 -21.81 -10.76 -45.09
N ALA A 216 -21.05 -9.81 -45.63
CA ALA A 216 -20.66 -9.82 -47.04
C ALA A 216 -19.83 -11.07 -47.41
N GLN A 217 -18.91 -11.50 -46.54
CA GLN A 217 -18.13 -12.73 -46.76
C GLN A 217 -19.00 -13.98 -46.75
N LEU A 218 -19.96 -14.07 -45.83
CA LEU A 218 -20.91 -15.20 -45.76
C LEU A 218 -21.82 -15.24 -47.00
N LEU A 219 -22.32 -14.09 -47.46
CA LEU A 219 -23.14 -14.01 -48.66
C LEU A 219 -22.35 -14.43 -49.91
N ASP A 220 -21.12 -13.95 -50.08
CA ASP A 220 -20.25 -14.36 -51.19
C ASP A 220 -19.96 -15.87 -51.13
N GLY A 221 -19.68 -16.42 -49.94
CA GLY A 221 -19.51 -17.86 -49.74
C GLY A 221 -20.74 -18.69 -50.12
N LEU A 222 -21.94 -18.23 -49.74
CA LEU A 222 -23.21 -18.87 -50.10
C LEU A 222 -23.49 -18.75 -51.60
N GLN A 223 -23.20 -17.61 -52.21
CA GLN A 223 -23.38 -17.38 -53.64
C GLN A 223 -22.48 -18.30 -54.47
N ARG A 224 -21.19 -18.42 -54.11
CA ARG A 224 -20.27 -19.37 -54.75
C ARG A 224 -20.75 -20.82 -54.63
N ARG A 225 -21.29 -21.20 -53.48
CA ARG A 225 -21.86 -22.55 -53.26
C ARG A 225 -23.12 -22.76 -54.10
N TRP A 226 -23.98 -21.75 -54.20
CA TRP A 226 -25.16 -21.77 -55.06
C TRP A 226 -24.76 -21.92 -56.53
N ASP A 227 -23.77 -21.17 -57.02
CA ASP A 227 -23.26 -21.27 -58.39
C ASP A 227 -22.73 -22.68 -58.70
N ALA A 228 -21.99 -23.29 -57.77
CA ALA A 228 -21.49 -24.66 -57.91
C ALA A 228 -22.63 -25.69 -57.97
N LEU A 229 -23.58 -25.63 -57.02
CA LEU A 229 -24.73 -26.54 -56.98
C LEU A 229 -25.67 -26.35 -58.19
N ASN A 230 -25.88 -25.12 -58.62
CA ASN A 230 -26.68 -24.81 -59.79
C ASN A 230 -26.00 -25.32 -61.07
N LYS A 231 -24.67 -25.20 -61.19
CA LYS A 231 -23.92 -25.82 -62.29
C LYS A 231 -24.09 -27.35 -62.30
N ASP A 232 -23.98 -28.01 -61.14
CA ASP A 232 -24.19 -29.45 -61.00
C ASP A 232 -25.64 -29.88 -61.30
N TYR A 233 -26.60 -29.01 -61.00
CA TYR A 233 -28.01 -29.20 -61.34
C TYR A 233 -28.25 -29.09 -62.85
N GLN A 234 -27.72 -28.04 -63.50
CA GLN A 234 -27.92 -27.74 -64.92
C GLN A 234 -27.17 -28.72 -65.84
N THR A 235 -25.99 -29.21 -65.45
CA THR A 235 -25.22 -30.21 -66.24
C THR A 235 -25.95 -31.53 -66.43
N LYS A 236 -26.93 -31.85 -65.57
CA LYS A 236 -27.78 -33.04 -65.70
C LYS A 236 -29.04 -32.78 -66.52
N GLY A 237 -29.36 -31.51 -66.81
CA GLY A 237 -30.52 -31.12 -67.60
C GLY A 237 -30.52 -31.79 -68.97
N PHE A 238 -31.62 -32.46 -69.30
CA PHE A 238 -31.91 -33.22 -70.52
C PHE A 238 -31.39 -34.67 -70.63
N ASN A 239 -30.51 -35.14 -69.73
CA ASN A 239 -30.14 -36.56 -69.72
C ASN A 239 -31.23 -37.38 -69.01
N LYS A 240 -31.65 -38.51 -69.61
CA LYS A 240 -32.62 -39.40 -68.97
C LYS A 240 -32.04 -39.90 -67.63
N LEU A 241 -32.72 -39.59 -66.53
CA LEU A 241 -32.41 -40.09 -65.20
C LEU A 241 -32.81 -41.57 -65.12
N GLU A 242 -31.99 -42.45 -65.69
CA GLU A 242 -32.36 -43.85 -65.88
C GLU A 242 -32.12 -44.72 -64.63
N THR A 243 -31.30 -44.25 -63.67
CA THR A 243 -31.01 -45.00 -62.45
C THR A 243 -31.60 -44.35 -61.19
N PRO A 244 -32.13 -45.14 -60.23
CA PRO A 244 -32.62 -44.62 -58.94
C PRO A 244 -31.57 -43.79 -58.18
N SER A 245 -30.29 -44.15 -58.32
CA SER A 245 -29.17 -43.43 -57.70
C SER A 245 -29.01 -42.01 -58.26
N GLN A 246 -29.13 -41.83 -59.58
CA GLN A 246 -29.06 -40.52 -60.21
C GLN A 246 -30.24 -39.62 -59.77
N ARG A 247 -31.44 -40.21 -59.64
CA ARG A 247 -32.62 -39.50 -59.12
C ARG A 247 -32.41 -39.04 -57.68
N ALA A 248 -31.96 -39.93 -56.80
CA ALA A 248 -31.71 -39.60 -55.40
C ALA A 248 -30.62 -38.51 -55.25
N HIS A 249 -29.58 -38.54 -56.08
CA HIS A 249 -28.57 -37.50 -56.08
C HIS A 249 -29.11 -36.15 -56.56
N GLN A 250 -30.00 -36.13 -57.55
CA GLN A 250 -30.67 -34.91 -58.02
C GLN A 250 -31.55 -34.30 -56.93
N GLU A 251 -32.38 -35.11 -56.29
CA GLU A 251 -33.22 -34.68 -55.16
C GLU A 251 -32.38 -34.10 -54.01
N LEU A 252 -31.19 -34.64 -53.77
CA LEU A 252 -30.25 -34.12 -52.77
C LEU A 252 -29.71 -32.74 -53.19
N VAL A 253 -29.33 -32.56 -54.45
CA VAL A 253 -28.88 -31.27 -54.98
C VAL A 253 -30.00 -30.22 -54.90
N GLU A 254 -31.23 -30.58 -55.27
CA GLU A 254 -32.41 -29.71 -55.15
C GLU A 254 -32.66 -29.27 -53.70
N LYS A 255 -32.63 -30.22 -52.76
CA LYS A 255 -32.77 -29.92 -51.32
C LYS A 255 -31.69 -28.96 -50.83
N GLN A 256 -30.44 -29.16 -51.27
CA GLN A 256 -29.34 -28.27 -50.90
C GLN A 256 -29.49 -26.87 -51.53
N LEU A 257 -29.97 -26.78 -52.77
CA LEU A 257 -30.20 -25.52 -53.46
C LEU A 257 -31.24 -24.67 -52.72
N VAL A 258 -32.38 -25.28 -52.37
CA VAL A 258 -33.43 -24.64 -51.57
C VAL A 258 -32.90 -24.18 -50.20
N ALA A 259 -32.06 -24.98 -49.55
CA ALA A 259 -31.46 -24.62 -48.26
C ALA A 259 -30.52 -23.40 -48.37
N VAL A 260 -29.73 -23.31 -49.45
CA VAL A 260 -28.82 -22.17 -49.70
C VAL A 260 -29.62 -20.90 -50.03
N GLU A 261 -30.66 -21.00 -50.86
CA GLU A 261 -31.53 -19.88 -51.20
C GLU A 261 -32.21 -19.29 -49.95
N PHE A 262 -32.72 -20.18 -49.09
CA PHE A 262 -33.32 -19.76 -47.82
C PHE A 262 -32.30 -19.08 -46.88
N ALA A 263 -31.05 -19.57 -46.86
CA ALA A 263 -29.98 -18.96 -46.07
C ALA A 263 -29.61 -17.56 -46.59
N ILE A 264 -29.48 -17.39 -47.90
CA ILE A 264 -29.22 -16.08 -48.54
C ILE A 264 -30.35 -15.11 -48.20
N GLN A 265 -31.61 -15.54 -48.30
CA GLN A 265 -32.76 -14.70 -47.97
C GLN A 265 -32.74 -14.24 -46.51
N LYS A 266 -32.39 -15.13 -45.57
CA LYS A 266 -32.27 -14.78 -44.14
C LYS A 266 -31.15 -13.77 -43.88
N LEU A 267 -30.00 -13.94 -44.51
CA LEU A 267 -28.83 -13.09 -44.32
C LEU A 267 -28.91 -11.76 -45.08
N SER A 268 -29.78 -11.64 -46.09
CA SER A 268 -29.98 -10.40 -46.86
C SER A 268 -30.66 -9.25 -46.09
N ARG A 269 -31.00 -9.43 -44.82
CA ARG A 269 -31.61 -8.40 -43.96
C ARG A 269 -30.58 -7.38 -43.49
N GLN A 270 -31.02 -6.15 -43.18
CA GLN A 270 -30.12 -5.05 -42.75
C GLN A 270 -29.39 -5.35 -41.45
N HIS A 271 -30.04 -6.00 -40.48
CA HIS A 271 -29.46 -6.37 -39.19
C HIS A 271 -29.66 -7.87 -38.96
N VAL A 272 -28.56 -8.58 -38.72
CA VAL A 272 -28.55 -10.02 -38.47
C VAL A 272 -27.91 -10.25 -37.11
N PHE A 273 -28.68 -10.83 -36.19
CA PHE A 273 -28.21 -11.21 -34.86
C PHE A 273 -27.91 -12.70 -34.81
N VAL A 274 -26.75 -13.03 -34.26
CA VAL A 274 -26.31 -14.41 -34.01
C VAL A 274 -26.35 -14.67 -32.51
N PHE A 275 -26.81 -15.86 -32.12
CA PHE A 275 -26.76 -16.29 -30.74
C PHE A 275 -25.39 -16.90 -30.45
N ASP A 276 -24.66 -16.32 -29.49
CA ASP A 276 -23.37 -16.84 -29.08
C ASP A 276 -23.56 -17.96 -28.04
N ASP A 277 -23.63 -19.22 -28.49
CA ASP A 277 -23.71 -20.41 -27.62
C ASP A 277 -22.49 -20.56 -26.69
N GLN A 278 -21.36 -19.91 -27.03
CA GLN A 278 -20.07 -20.03 -26.33
C GLN A 278 -19.88 -18.98 -25.21
N LYS A 279 -20.86 -18.09 -24.98
CA LYS A 279 -20.77 -16.99 -24.01
C LYS A 279 -21.55 -17.23 -22.71
#